data_AF-A0A2K1JYN6-F1
#
_entry.id   AF-A0A2K1JYN6-F1
#
_cell.length_a   1.000
_cell.length_b   1.000
_cell.length_c   1.000
_cell.angle_alpha   90.00
_cell.angle_beta   90.00
_cell.angle_gamma   90.00
#
_symmetry.space_group_name_H-M   'P 1'
#
loop_
_entity.id
_entity.type
_entity.pdbx_description
1 polymer ?
#
loop_
_entity_poly.entity_id
_entity_poly.type
_entity_poly.pdbx_seq_one_letter_code
_entity_poly.pdbx_strand_id
1 'polypeptide(L)'
;YNLNNIYNMDKMGLFYLVLPRYILFISSEDLNTPQDKKKIKDRVLLVVCANATGTHKILCTLVRKPKSPAYIKNREWHLKFFSQGKAWIDIEID
;
A
#
# COMPACT_ATOMS: atom_id res chain seq x y z
N TYR A 1 10.97 -21.69 -24.13
CA TYR A 1 10.47 -20.36 -23.74
C TYR A 1 11.61 -19.60 -23.04
N ASN A 2 11.74 -18.28 -23.20
CA ASN A 2 12.79 -17.52 -22.51
C ASN A 2 12.32 -17.14 -21.09
N LEU A 3 13.02 -17.60 -20.05
CA LEU A 3 12.67 -17.34 -18.64
C LEU A 3 12.70 -15.84 -18.27
N ASN A 4 13.51 -15.03 -18.98
CA ASN A 4 13.55 -13.58 -18.74
C ASN A 4 12.28 -12.85 -19.21
N ASN A 5 11.45 -13.50 -20.03
CA ASN A 5 10.20 -12.98 -20.57
C ASN A 5 8.96 -13.55 -19.86
N ILE A 6 9.14 -14.51 -18.93
CA ILE A 6 8.05 -15.03 -18.08
C ILE A 6 8.04 -14.22 -16.79
N TYR A 7 6.92 -13.60 -16.45
CA TYR A 7 6.75 -12.83 -15.23
C TYR A 7 5.67 -13.44 -14.34
N ASN A 8 5.89 -13.38 -13.03
CA ASN A 8 4.85 -13.60 -12.03
C ASN A 8 4.60 -12.30 -11.25
N MET A 9 3.35 -12.05 -10.86
CA MET A 9 2.93 -10.88 -10.09
C MET A 9 2.13 -11.32 -8.86
N ASP A 10 2.38 -10.67 -7.72
CA ASP A 10 1.59 -10.84 -6.49
C ASP A 10 1.18 -9.48 -5.90
N LYS A 11 0.12 -9.49 -5.07
CA LYS A 11 -0.48 -8.31 -4.43
C LYS A 11 -0.43 -8.47 -2.91
N MET A 12 0.42 -7.70 -2.24
CA MET A 12 0.56 -7.72 -0.78
C MET A 12 -0.04 -6.47 -0.13
N GLY A 13 -0.76 -6.63 0.97
CA GLY A 13 -1.29 -5.49 1.75
C GLY A 13 -0.26 -4.91 2.71
N LEU A 14 0.21 -3.69 2.46
CA LEU A 14 1.09 -2.95 3.37
C LEU A 14 0.26 -2.09 4.33
N PHE A 15 0.46 -2.31 5.64
CA PHE A 15 -0.14 -1.54 6.72
C PHE A 15 0.81 -0.41 7.14
N TYR A 16 0.53 0.82 6.70
CA TYR A 16 1.42 1.97 6.94
C TYR A 16 0.99 2.90 8.10
N LEU A 17 -0.25 2.75 8.62
CA LEU A 17 -0.77 3.51 9.78
C LEU A 17 -1.10 2.63 11.00
N VAL A 18 -0.69 1.37 11.02
CA VAL A 18 -0.83 0.53 12.22
C VAL A 18 0.31 0.85 13.17
N LEU A 19 0.15 1.92 13.95
CA LEU A 19 0.94 2.11 15.17
C LEU A 19 0.78 0.87 16.04
N PRO A 20 1.88 0.22 16.47
CA PRO A 20 1.81 -0.90 17.39
C PRO A 20 1.11 -0.46 18.68
N ARG A 21 0.11 -1.23 19.12
CA ARG A 21 -0.75 -0.85 20.26
C ARG A 21 0.02 -0.60 21.56
N TYR A 22 1.25 -1.12 21.68
CA TYR A 22 2.09 -0.96 22.87
C TYR A 22 2.71 0.45 23.01
N ILE A 23 2.77 1.27 21.95
CA ILE A 23 3.38 2.62 22.00
C ILE A 23 2.38 3.69 22.48
N LEU A 24 1.07 3.44 22.37
CA LEU A 24 0.03 4.39 22.81
C LEU A 24 -0.17 4.45 24.34
N PHE A 25 0.61 3.71 25.13
CA PHE A 25 0.71 3.94 26.57
C PHE A 25 1.64 5.11 26.95
N ILE A 26 2.18 5.85 25.96
CA ILE A 26 2.96 7.07 26.21
C ILE A 26 2.02 8.25 26.56
N SER A 27 1.71 8.33 27.84
CA SER A 27 1.74 9.56 28.66
C SER A 27 0.79 10.74 28.39
N SER A 28 -0.15 10.72 27.42
CA SER A 28 -1.04 11.90 27.24
C SER A 28 -2.45 11.66 26.68
N GLU A 29 -3.01 10.44 26.73
CA GLU A 29 -4.42 10.23 26.34
C GLU A 29 -5.35 10.38 27.54
N ASP A 30 -6.17 11.43 27.53
CA ASP A 30 -7.24 11.65 28.50
C ASP A 30 -8.23 10.48 28.50
N LEU A 31 -8.32 9.78 29.63
CA LEU A 31 -9.14 8.58 29.85
C LEU A 31 -10.65 8.79 29.63
N ASN A 32 -11.07 10.06 29.53
CA ASN A 32 -12.47 10.48 29.37
C ASN A 32 -12.92 10.59 27.90
N THR A 33 -12.05 10.37 26.91
CA THR A 33 -12.48 10.38 25.51
C THR A 33 -13.12 9.03 25.10
N PRO A 34 -14.30 9.03 24.45
CA PRO A 34 -15.02 7.78 24.17
C PRO A 34 -14.20 6.85 23.28
N GLN A 35 -14.17 5.57 23.68
CA GLN A 35 -13.22 4.54 23.22
C GLN A 35 -13.46 4.05 21.77
N ASP A 36 -14.31 4.75 21.01
CA ASP A 36 -14.87 4.37 19.70
C ASP A 36 -14.22 5.06 18.50
N LYS A 37 -12.98 5.56 18.64
CA LYS A 37 -12.16 5.95 17.49
C LYS A 37 -11.79 4.69 16.67
N LYS A 38 -12.69 4.31 15.75
CA LYS A 38 -12.47 3.26 14.73
C LYS A 38 -11.10 3.45 14.10
N LYS A 39 -10.13 2.62 14.48
CA LYS A 39 -8.76 2.73 13.99
C LYS A 39 -8.77 2.60 12.47
N ILE A 40 -8.36 3.67 11.78
CA ILE A 40 -8.30 3.74 10.33
C ILE A 40 -7.26 2.71 9.88
N LYS A 41 -7.74 1.52 9.47
CA LYS A 41 -6.92 0.46 8.87
C LYS A 41 -6.67 0.80 7.40
N ASP A 42 -6.01 1.92 7.16
CA ASP A 42 -5.55 2.22 5.81
C ASP A 42 -4.49 1.20 5.41
N ARG A 43 -4.75 0.54 4.29
CA ARG A 43 -3.86 -0.40 3.62
C ARG A 43 -3.48 0.21 2.28
N VAL A 44 -2.19 0.36 2.06
CA VAL A 44 -1.63 0.48 0.71
C VAL A 44 -1.57 -0.93 0.14
N LEU A 45 -1.97 -1.13 -1.11
CA LEU A 45 -1.69 -2.39 -1.79
C LEU A 45 -0.35 -2.24 -2.52
N LEU A 46 0.60 -3.10 -2.18
CA LEU A 46 1.85 -3.21 -2.89
C LEU A 46 1.71 -4.28 -3.96
N VAL A 47 2.23 -4.01 -5.14
CA VAL A 47 2.23 -4.92 -6.28
C VAL A 47 3.68 -5.22 -6.61
N VAL A 48 4.04 -6.49 -6.49
CA VAL A 48 5.37 -7.00 -6.81
C VAL A 48 5.28 -7.84 -8.06
N CYS A 49 6.19 -7.64 -8.99
CA CYS A 49 6.29 -8.45 -10.20
C CYS A 49 7.77 -8.76 -10.46
N ALA A 50 8.09 -9.99 -10.85
CA ALA A 50 9.46 -10.40 -11.16
C ALA A 50 9.48 -11.39 -12.31
N ASN A 51 10.54 -11.37 -13.11
CA ASN A 51 10.76 -12.42 -14.10
C ASN A 51 11.14 -13.75 -13.44
N ALA A 52 11.02 -14.87 -14.17
CA ALA A 52 11.27 -16.21 -13.62
C ALA A 52 12.72 -16.43 -13.16
N THR A 53 13.67 -15.59 -13.60
CA THR A 53 15.07 -15.59 -13.12
C THR A 53 15.31 -14.65 -11.93
N GLY A 54 14.32 -13.84 -11.53
CA GLY A 54 14.42 -12.86 -10.44
C GLY A 54 15.34 -11.67 -10.72
N THR A 55 15.90 -11.57 -11.94
CA THR A 55 16.86 -10.53 -12.36
C THR A 55 16.19 -9.18 -12.64
N HIS A 56 14.94 -9.19 -13.12
CA HIS A 56 14.15 -7.98 -13.32
C HIS A 56 12.96 -7.99 -12.35
N LYS A 57 12.87 -6.94 -11.53
CA LYS A 57 11.84 -6.76 -10.50
C LYS A 57 11.15 -5.41 -10.72
N ILE A 58 9.83 -5.41 -10.68
CA ILE A 58 8.98 -4.25 -10.81
C ILE A 58 8.20 -4.10 -9.51
N LEU A 59 8.32 -2.93 -8.88
CA LEU A 59 7.70 -2.61 -7.60
C LEU A 59 6.78 -1.41 -7.76
N CYS A 60 5.48 -1.60 -7.49
CA CYS A 60 4.45 -0.59 -7.69
C CYS A 60 3.56 -0.45 -6.44
N THR A 61 3.16 0.78 -6.14
CA THR A 61 2.16 1.13 -5.11
C THR A 61 0.81 1.32 -5.79
N LEU A 62 -0.19 0.53 -5.40
CA LEU A 62 -1.59 0.69 -5.82
C LEU A 62 -2.42 1.24 -4.67
N VAL A 63 -3.14 2.35 -4.91
CA VAL A 63 -4.10 2.89 -3.95
C VAL A 63 -5.53 2.76 -4.43
N ARG A 64 -6.34 2.20 -3.54
CA ARG A 64 -7.67 1.64 -3.80
C ARG A 64 -8.80 2.64 -3.96
N LYS A 65 -8.57 3.92 -3.63
CA LYS A 65 -9.63 4.96 -3.58
C LYS A 65 -9.18 6.35 -4.06
N PRO A 66 -8.40 7.16 -3.32
CA PRO A 66 -8.03 8.50 -3.80
C PRO A 66 -6.98 8.44 -4.91
N LYS A 67 -7.22 9.14 -6.04
CA LYS A 67 -6.22 9.35 -7.10
C LYS A 67 -4.98 10.13 -6.62
N SER A 68 -5.16 11.00 -5.62
CA SER A 68 -4.07 11.64 -4.87
C SER A 68 -4.31 11.42 -3.38
N PRO A 69 -3.67 10.41 -2.76
CA PRO A 69 -3.81 10.15 -1.34
C PRO A 69 -3.17 11.28 -0.52
N ALA A 70 -3.80 11.70 0.59
CA ALA A 70 -3.33 12.82 1.38
C ALA A 70 -1.89 12.66 1.94
N TYR A 71 -1.41 11.41 2.09
CA TYR A 71 -0.05 11.09 2.52
C TYR A 71 1.00 11.10 1.40
N ILE A 72 0.58 11.09 0.12
CA ILE A 72 1.45 11.27 -1.06
C ILE A 72 1.40 12.72 -1.53
N LYS A 73 0.25 13.40 -1.37
CA LYS A 73 0.07 14.80 -1.74
C LYS A 73 1.17 15.66 -1.11
N ASN A 74 1.90 16.39 -1.95
CA ASN A 74 3.03 17.26 -1.60
C ASN A 74 4.23 16.52 -0.95
N ARG A 75 4.43 15.23 -1.23
CA ARG A 75 5.63 14.47 -0.85
C ARG A 75 6.21 13.76 -2.07
N GLU A 76 7.53 13.56 -2.08
CA GLU A 76 8.14 12.63 -3.03
C GLU A 76 7.74 11.19 -2.70
N TRP A 77 7.42 10.40 -3.72
CA TRP A 77 7.04 9.00 -3.58
C TRP A 77 7.86 8.15 -4.55
N HIS A 78 8.80 7.37 -4.00
CA HIS A 78 9.84 6.69 -4.77
C HIS A 78 9.37 5.43 -5.54
N LEU A 79 8.12 5.01 -5.38
CA LEU A 79 7.54 3.85 -6.06
C LEU A 79 6.59 4.29 -7.17
N LYS A 80 6.47 3.49 -8.24
CA LYS A 80 5.45 3.76 -9.28
C LYS A 80 4.06 3.73 -8.64
N PHE A 81 3.31 4.81 -8.77
CA PHE A 81 2.00 4.96 -8.15
C PHE A 81 0.87 4.75 -9.17
N PHE A 82 -0.14 3.98 -8.78
CA PHE A 82 -1.37 3.78 -9.55
C PHE A 82 -2.60 3.92 -8.64
N SER A 83 -3.67 4.49 -9.18
CA SER A 83 -4.95 4.63 -8.48
C SER A 83 -6.05 3.85 -9.18
N GLN A 84 -6.70 2.92 -8.48
CA GLN A 84 -7.72 2.07 -9.09
C GLN A 84 -8.96 1.93 -8.20
N GLY A 85 -10.07 2.57 -8.62
CA GLY A 85 -11.29 2.65 -7.84
C GLY A 85 -12.02 1.32 -7.64
N LYS A 86 -11.84 0.34 -8.56
CA LYS A 86 -12.43 -1.01 -8.47
C LYS A 86 -11.69 -1.97 -7.54
N ALA A 87 -10.48 -1.62 -7.09
CA ALA A 87 -9.63 -2.45 -6.22
C ALA A 87 -9.04 -3.75 -6.80
N TRP A 88 -9.05 -3.99 -8.12
CA TRP A 88 -8.83 -5.33 -8.67
C TRP A 88 -7.50 -5.65 -9.35
N ILE A 89 -6.72 -4.68 -9.84
CA ILE A 89 -5.69 -4.81 -10.90
C ILE A 89 -6.25 -5.48 -12.15
N ASP A 90 -6.40 -4.67 -13.19
CA ASP A 90 -6.96 -5.04 -14.48
C ASP A 90 -5.81 -5.06 -15.52
N ILE A 91 -6.04 -5.57 -16.73
CA ILE A 91 -5.02 -5.57 -17.82
C ILE A 91 -4.70 -4.14 -18.27
N GLU A 92 -5.69 -3.26 -18.18
CA GLU A 92 -5.57 -1.84 -18.44
C GLU A 92 -5.34 -1.06 -17.14
N ILE A 93 -4.50 -0.03 -17.23
CA ILE A 93 -4.18 0.89 -16.14
C ILE A 93 -4.47 2.29 -16.67
N ASP A 94 -5.57 2.90 -16.18
CA ASP A 94 -5.99 4.28 -16.45
C ASP A 94 -5.04 5.35 -15.88
#